data_AF-A0A2E2NWF3-F1
#
_entry.id   AF-A0A2E2NWF3-F1
#
_cell.length_a   1.000
_cell.length_b   1.000
_cell.length_c   1.000
_cell.angle_alpha   90.00
_cell.angle_beta   90.00
_cell.angle_gamma   90.00
#
_symmetry.space_group_name_H-M   'P 1'
#
loop_
_entity.id
_entity.type
_entity.pdbx_description
1 polymer ?
#
loop_
_entity_poly.entity_id
_entity_poly.type
_entity_poly.pdbx_seq_one_letter_code
_entity_poly.pdbx_strand_id
1 'polypeptide(L)'
;MEISLSDFKINDDGTIEGKIENPELPLITSELKAKNDLKIKGIIRETFQVMLPIHGEIRVPNQKFKAGDWYVKYAIIEGFEFIKEGTVKSLILFDAPTKEGVRVYKPDQNSFLVALKRISALDFSNFYLDIRGGSDAGLGRNEHGLPHFHIILNAGRKDIGKVYFPTVEEYKSTGKELVFSSTLKRKYKNEILDWTFKNDLKNLQLMNDVWELMNQGNQKRMIK
;
A
#
# COMPACT_ATOMS: atom_id res chain seq x y z
N MET A 1 -11.21 2.28 -19.42
CA MET A 1 -9.85 2.76 -19.76
C MET A 1 -9.20 1.74 -20.68
N GLU A 2 -8.60 2.14 -21.80
CA GLU A 2 -7.83 1.22 -22.66
C GLU A 2 -6.39 1.17 -22.15
N ILE A 3 -5.82 -0.03 -22.04
CA ILE A 3 -4.41 -0.25 -21.67
C ILE A 3 -3.67 -0.90 -22.84
N SER A 4 -2.44 -0.45 -23.10
CA SER A 4 -1.56 -1.08 -24.09
C SER A 4 -0.80 -2.23 -23.44
N LEU A 5 -0.80 -3.40 -24.08
CA LEU A 5 -0.02 -4.55 -23.59
C LEU A 5 1.49 -4.34 -23.74
N SER A 6 1.94 -3.37 -24.55
CA SER A 6 3.35 -2.96 -24.62
C SER A 6 3.88 -2.42 -23.29
N ASP A 7 3.00 -1.90 -22.43
CA ASP A 7 3.36 -1.29 -21.16
C ASP A 7 3.33 -2.31 -20.01
N PHE A 8 3.09 -3.58 -20.35
CA PHE A 8 2.95 -4.67 -19.41
C PHE A 8 3.96 -5.77 -19.75
N LYS A 9 4.57 -6.32 -18.69
CA LYS A 9 5.30 -7.56 -18.76
C LYS A 9 4.31 -8.72 -18.76
N ILE A 10 4.43 -9.59 -19.75
CA ILE A 10 3.65 -10.82 -19.88
C ILE A 10 4.47 -11.95 -19.26
N ASN A 11 3.90 -12.65 -18.28
CA ASN A 11 4.56 -13.73 -17.56
C ASN A 11 3.99 -15.09 -17.99
N ASP A 12 4.83 -16.12 -18.04
CA ASP A 12 4.40 -17.48 -18.42
C ASP A 12 3.40 -18.12 -17.44
N ASP A 13 3.22 -17.56 -16.24
CA ASP A 13 2.26 -18.01 -15.23
C ASP A 13 0.81 -17.57 -15.51
N GLY A 14 0.53 -17.02 -16.70
CA GLY A 14 -0.81 -16.54 -17.07
C GLY A 14 -1.13 -15.16 -16.49
N THR A 15 -0.12 -14.41 -16.06
CA THR A 15 -0.30 -13.06 -15.54
C THR A 15 0.31 -12.00 -16.45
N ILE A 16 -0.24 -10.79 -16.36
CA ILE A 16 0.38 -9.58 -16.90
C ILE A 16 0.56 -8.58 -15.77
N GLU A 17 1.70 -7.90 -15.72
CA GLU A 17 2.01 -6.91 -14.69
C GLU A 17 2.66 -5.68 -15.30
N GLY A 18 2.38 -4.52 -14.75
CA GLY A 18 2.80 -3.27 -15.37
C GLY A 18 2.38 -2.06 -14.59
N LYS A 19 2.40 -0.94 -15.30
CA LYS A 19 2.20 0.38 -14.74
C LYS A 19 0.95 1.03 -15.33
N ILE A 20 0.16 1.66 -14.46
CA ILE A 20 -0.95 2.52 -14.85
C ILE A 20 -0.74 3.89 -14.23
N GLU A 21 -0.75 4.94 -15.05
CA GLU A 21 -0.69 6.32 -14.59
C GLU A 21 -2.10 6.88 -14.44
N ASN A 22 -2.38 7.58 -13.33
CA ASN A 22 -3.62 8.33 -13.09
C ASN A 22 -4.91 7.56 -13.45
N PRO A 23 -5.19 6.40 -12.82
CA PRO A 23 -6.37 5.61 -13.15
C PRO A 23 -7.66 6.41 -12.87
N GLU A 24 -8.54 6.46 -13.87
CA GLU A 24 -9.86 7.12 -13.76
C GLU A 24 -10.91 6.23 -13.05
N LEU A 25 -10.54 4.99 -12.75
CA LEU A 25 -11.42 3.97 -12.19
C LEU A 25 -10.72 3.13 -11.11
N PRO A 26 -11.45 2.57 -10.14
CA PRO A 26 -10.85 1.79 -9.05
C PRO A 26 -10.15 0.54 -9.59
N LEU A 27 -8.82 0.45 -9.40
CA LEU A 27 -8.04 -0.70 -9.91
C LEU A 27 -8.30 -1.99 -9.11
N ILE A 28 -8.66 -1.88 -7.84
CA ILE A 28 -8.87 -3.02 -6.94
C ILE A 28 -10.08 -3.90 -7.31
N THR A 29 -11.05 -3.35 -8.02
CA THR A 29 -12.24 -4.05 -8.53
C THR A 29 -12.22 -4.20 -10.04
N SER A 30 -11.10 -3.86 -10.68
CA SER A 30 -11.05 -3.81 -12.12
C SER A 30 -10.88 -5.19 -12.77
N GLU A 31 -11.52 -5.35 -13.92
CA GLU A 31 -11.39 -6.50 -14.81
C GLU A 31 -10.86 -6.06 -16.18
N LEU A 32 -10.23 -6.99 -16.89
CA LEU A 32 -9.75 -6.82 -18.26
C LEU A 32 -10.59 -7.61 -19.25
N LYS A 33 -10.88 -7.00 -20.40
CA LYS A 33 -11.49 -7.65 -21.56
C LYS A 33 -10.82 -7.23 -22.86
N ALA A 34 -10.94 -8.05 -23.90
CA ALA A 34 -10.62 -7.63 -25.26
C ALA A 34 -11.64 -6.60 -25.76
N LYS A 35 -11.21 -5.74 -26.69
CA LYS A 35 -12.11 -4.83 -27.41
C LYS A 35 -12.92 -5.54 -28.49
N ASN A 36 -12.37 -6.62 -29.03
CA ASN A 36 -12.98 -7.45 -30.08
C ASN A 36 -13.78 -8.59 -29.44
N ASP A 37 -14.48 -9.38 -30.25
CA ASP A 37 -15.27 -10.56 -29.81
C ASP A 37 -14.43 -11.72 -29.25
N LEU A 38 -13.13 -11.50 -29.03
CA LEU A 38 -12.25 -12.46 -28.36
C LEU A 38 -12.63 -12.56 -26.88
N LYS A 39 -12.82 -13.80 -26.42
CA LYS A 39 -13.06 -14.08 -25.00
C LYS A 39 -11.77 -13.97 -24.22
N ILE A 40 -11.42 -12.75 -23.82
CA ILE A 40 -10.37 -12.49 -22.84
C ILE A 40 -11.01 -12.01 -21.56
N LYS A 41 -10.63 -12.62 -20.44
CA LYS A 41 -11.03 -12.17 -19.12
C LYS A 41 -9.82 -12.15 -18.19
N GLY A 42 -9.53 -10.98 -17.64
CA GLY A 42 -8.51 -10.79 -16.62
C GLY A 42 -9.09 -10.23 -15.33
N ILE A 43 -8.54 -10.67 -14.19
CA ILE A 43 -8.91 -10.18 -12.86
C ILE A 43 -7.68 -9.62 -12.14
N ILE A 44 -7.86 -8.53 -11.40
CA ILE A 44 -6.76 -7.97 -10.62
C ILE A 44 -6.33 -8.96 -9.52
N ARG A 45 -5.02 -9.20 -9.42
CA ARG A 45 -4.39 -10.06 -8.41
C ARG A 45 -3.63 -9.26 -7.38
N GLU A 46 -2.97 -8.19 -7.81
CA GLU A 46 -2.18 -7.33 -6.96
C GLU A 46 -2.21 -5.91 -7.53
N THR A 47 -2.37 -4.92 -6.67
CA THR A 47 -2.26 -3.51 -7.06
C THR A 47 -1.81 -2.68 -5.89
N PHE A 48 -0.97 -1.68 -6.15
CA PHE A 48 -0.58 -0.67 -5.18
C PHE A 48 -0.14 0.60 -5.89
N GLN A 49 -0.30 1.74 -5.21
CA GLN A 49 0.32 2.97 -5.65
C GLN A 49 1.82 2.95 -5.33
N VAL A 50 2.63 3.24 -6.33
CA VAL A 50 4.08 3.35 -6.22
C VAL A 50 4.42 4.62 -5.46
N MET A 51 5.02 4.43 -4.29
CA MET A 51 5.44 5.55 -3.44
C MET A 51 6.90 5.95 -3.72
N LEU A 52 7.75 4.95 -3.99
CA LEU A 52 9.13 5.12 -4.42
C LEU A 52 9.33 4.34 -5.73
N PRO A 53 9.98 4.91 -6.76
CA PRO A 53 10.22 4.25 -8.05
C PRO A 53 10.72 2.81 -7.94
N ILE A 54 11.66 2.59 -7.01
CA ILE A 54 12.30 1.29 -6.78
C ILE A 54 11.30 0.17 -6.46
N HIS A 55 10.15 0.47 -5.83
CA HIS A 55 9.16 -0.55 -5.52
C HIS A 55 8.47 -1.12 -6.77
N GLY A 56 8.22 -0.27 -7.78
CA GLY A 56 7.71 -0.72 -9.06
C GLY A 56 8.78 -1.42 -9.88
N GLU A 57 10.00 -0.86 -9.91
CA GLU A 57 11.14 -1.40 -10.66
C GLU A 57 11.57 -2.79 -10.20
N ILE A 58 11.46 -3.10 -8.90
CA ILE A 58 11.69 -4.45 -8.37
C ILE A 58 10.68 -5.45 -8.94
N ARG A 59 9.42 -5.04 -9.14
CA ARG A 59 8.36 -5.93 -9.63
C ARG A 59 8.39 -6.09 -11.15
N VAL A 60 8.61 -4.99 -11.86
CA VAL A 60 8.73 -4.99 -13.32
C VAL A 60 10.08 -4.39 -13.71
N PRO A 61 11.14 -5.23 -13.72
CA PRO A 61 12.47 -4.78 -14.11
C PRO A 61 12.43 -4.13 -15.50
N ASN A 62 13.18 -3.03 -15.65
CA ASN A 62 13.27 -2.22 -16.87
C ASN A 62 12.05 -1.34 -17.19
N GLN A 63 11.03 -1.30 -16.33
CA GLN A 63 9.96 -0.31 -16.41
C GLN A 63 10.23 0.84 -15.43
N LYS A 64 10.23 2.09 -15.92
CA LYS A 64 10.43 3.27 -15.06
C LYS A 64 9.12 3.67 -14.37
N PHE A 65 9.17 3.76 -13.04
CA PHE A 65 8.08 4.25 -12.23
C PHE A 65 8.41 5.63 -11.64
N LYS A 66 7.37 6.43 -11.37
CA LYS A 66 7.45 7.63 -10.53
C LYS A 66 6.52 7.46 -9.32
N ALA A 67 6.76 8.26 -8.28
CA ALA A 67 5.84 8.36 -7.17
C ALA A 67 4.45 8.79 -7.69
N GLY A 68 3.41 8.08 -7.25
CA GLY A 68 2.03 8.28 -7.67
C GLY A 68 1.53 7.34 -8.77
N ASP A 69 2.43 6.69 -9.53
CA ASP A 69 2.07 5.65 -10.49
C ASP A 69 1.41 4.46 -9.79
N TRP A 70 0.68 3.62 -10.51
CA TRP A 70 0.12 2.39 -9.98
C TRP A 70 0.82 1.18 -10.57
N TYR A 71 1.27 0.28 -9.70
CA TYR A 71 1.58 -1.08 -10.10
C TYR A 71 0.29 -1.90 -10.12
N VAL A 72 0.18 -2.75 -11.13
CA VAL A 72 -0.91 -3.70 -11.28
C VAL A 72 -0.38 -5.04 -11.75
N LYS A 73 -1.01 -6.12 -11.28
CA LYS A 73 -0.86 -7.48 -11.78
C LYS A 73 -2.23 -8.09 -11.98
N TYR A 74 -2.53 -8.51 -13.20
CA TYR A 74 -3.75 -9.21 -13.54
C TYR A 74 -3.45 -10.68 -13.81
N ALA A 75 -4.32 -11.58 -13.33
CA ALA A 75 -4.36 -12.95 -13.82
C ALA A 75 -5.36 -13.02 -14.97
N ILE A 76 -4.93 -13.61 -16.08
CA ILE A 76 -5.77 -13.86 -17.24
C ILE A 76 -6.39 -15.25 -17.05
N ILE A 77 -7.70 -15.28 -16.80
CA ILE A 77 -8.43 -16.51 -16.51
C ILE A 77 -9.05 -17.14 -17.76
N GLU A 78 -9.13 -16.37 -18.85
CA GLU A 78 -9.60 -16.83 -20.17
C GLU A 78 -8.86 -16.03 -21.25
N GLY A 79 -8.44 -16.70 -22.33
CA GLY A 79 -7.86 -16.06 -23.51
C GLY A 79 -6.40 -15.60 -23.37
N PHE A 80 -5.61 -16.26 -22.51
CA PHE A 80 -4.19 -15.88 -22.30
C PHE A 80 -3.32 -16.16 -23.52
N GLU A 81 -3.64 -17.21 -24.29
CA GLU A 81 -2.99 -17.59 -25.54
C GLU A 81 -3.01 -16.43 -26.56
N PHE A 82 -4.14 -15.71 -26.67
CA PHE A 82 -4.26 -14.57 -27.59
C PHE A 82 -3.33 -13.40 -27.21
N ILE A 83 -3.00 -13.27 -25.92
CA ILE A 83 -2.03 -12.28 -25.43
C ILE A 83 -0.61 -12.76 -25.74
N LYS A 84 -0.31 -14.03 -25.45
CA LYS A 84 1.03 -14.61 -25.65
C LYS A 84 1.43 -14.65 -27.13
N GLU A 85 0.48 -14.92 -28.02
CA GLU A 85 0.67 -14.94 -29.47
C GLU A 85 0.75 -13.53 -30.09
N GLY A 86 0.46 -12.47 -29.32
CA GLY A 86 0.44 -11.10 -29.82
C GLY A 86 -0.78 -10.75 -30.68
N THR A 87 -1.81 -11.61 -30.69
CA THR A 87 -3.08 -11.40 -31.39
C THR A 87 -3.84 -10.18 -30.86
N VAL A 88 -3.63 -9.86 -29.58
CA VAL A 88 -4.19 -8.68 -28.93
C VAL A 88 -3.08 -7.72 -28.52
N LYS A 89 -3.24 -6.43 -28.83
CA LYS A 89 -2.28 -5.36 -28.50
C LYS A 89 -2.74 -4.45 -27.36
N SER A 90 -4.06 -4.39 -27.12
CA SER A 90 -4.65 -3.59 -26.05
C SER A 90 -5.83 -4.30 -25.41
N LEU A 91 -6.08 -3.98 -24.15
CA LEU A 91 -7.21 -4.48 -23.37
C LEU A 91 -8.03 -3.32 -22.80
N ILE A 92 -9.31 -3.57 -22.60
CA ILE A 92 -10.20 -2.63 -21.94
C ILE A 92 -10.28 -3.00 -20.47
N LEU A 93 -9.87 -2.04 -19.65
CA LEU A 93 -10.04 -2.02 -18.22
C LEU A 93 -11.39 -1.37 -17.86
N PHE A 94 -12.19 -2.06 -17.06
CA PHE A 94 -13.48 -1.56 -16.57
C PHE A 94 -13.67 -1.91 -15.09
N ASP A 95 -14.46 -1.09 -14.40
CA ASP A 95 -14.87 -1.38 -13.03
C ASP A 95 -15.91 -2.49 -13.03
N ALA A 96 -15.65 -3.56 -12.28
CA ALA A 96 -16.57 -4.67 -12.12
C ALA A 96 -17.02 -4.74 -10.66
N PRO A 97 -18.34 -4.67 -10.37
CA PRO A 97 -18.82 -4.88 -9.01
C PRO A 97 -18.38 -6.26 -8.53
N THR A 98 -17.69 -6.30 -7.38
CA THR A 98 -17.09 -7.48 -6.78
C THR A 98 -18.02 -8.69 -6.85
N LYS A 99 -17.66 -9.69 -7.67
CA LYS A 99 -18.18 -11.05 -7.51
C LYS A 99 -17.35 -11.74 -6.43
N GLU A 100 -18.02 -12.42 -5.50
CA GLU A 100 -17.42 -13.14 -4.39
C GLU A 100 -16.20 -13.96 -4.84
N GLY A 101 -15.08 -13.86 -4.10
CA GLY A 101 -13.85 -14.61 -4.37
C GLY A 101 -12.60 -13.80 -4.72
N VAL A 102 -12.68 -12.47 -4.77
CA VAL A 102 -11.48 -11.62 -4.91
C VAL A 102 -10.64 -11.70 -3.62
N ARG A 103 -9.54 -12.46 -3.67
CA ARG A 103 -8.47 -12.32 -2.67
C ARG A 103 -7.82 -10.96 -2.89
N VAL A 104 -8.28 -9.95 -2.14
CA VAL A 104 -7.57 -8.70 -1.98
C VAL A 104 -6.18 -9.03 -1.45
N TYR A 105 -5.16 -8.73 -2.25
CA TYR A 105 -3.77 -8.94 -1.87
C TYR A 105 -3.49 -8.18 -0.57
N LYS A 106 -3.11 -8.91 0.48
CA LYS A 106 -2.53 -8.32 1.68
C LYS A 106 -1.16 -7.79 1.26
N PRO A 107 -0.84 -6.51 1.52
CA PRO A 107 0.31 -5.82 0.95
C PRO A 107 1.61 -6.61 1.08
N ASP A 108 2.43 -6.49 0.03
CA ASP A 108 3.76 -7.09 -0.11
C ASP A 108 4.59 -6.94 1.17
N GLN A 109 5.25 -8.04 1.56
CA GLN A 109 6.23 -8.06 2.64
C GLN A 109 7.38 -7.06 2.44
N ASN A 110 7.53 -6.42 1.29
CA ASN A 110 8.55 -5.39 1.03
C ASN A 110 7.98 -3.96 0.83
N SER A 111 6.69 -3.70 1.07
CA SER A 111 6.15 -2.32 1.02
C SER A 111 6.69 -1.46 2.19
N PHE A 112 6.70 -0.13 2.06
CA PHE A 112 7.13 0.80 3.13
C PHE A 112 6.33 0.64 4.45
N LEU A 113 5.06 0.19 4.34
CA LEU A 113 4.24 -0.30 5.45
C LEU A 113 4.84 -1.52 6.14
N VAL A 114 5.42 -2.44 5.35
CA VAL A 114 6.21 -3.54 5.87
C VAL A 114 7.62 -3.12 6.28
N ALA A 115 8.18 -2.02 5.79
CA ALA A 115 9.45 -1.47 6.28
C ALA A 115 9.30 -0.95 7.72
N LEU A 116 8.27 -0.15 8.03
CA LEU A 116 8.03 0.29 9.43
C LEU A 116 7.68 -0.89 10.34
N LYS A 117 6.84 -1.81 9.85
CA LYS A 117 6.50 -3.07 10.52
C LYS A 117 7.69 -4.03 10.66
N ARG A 118 8.67 -4.03 9.75
CA ARG A 118 9.90 -4.84 9.83
C ARG A 118 10.93 -4.19 10.72
N ILE A 119 11.17 -2.88 10.62
CA ILE A 119 12.12 -2.18 11.48
C ILE A 119 11.64 -2.30 12.94
N SER A 120 10.35 -2.03 13.18
CA SER A 120 9.79 -2.25 14.52
C SER A 120 9.77 -3.74 14.92
N ALA A 121 9.50 -4.71 14.03
CA ALA A 121 9.58 -6.14 14.37
C ALA A 121 11.02 -6.65 14.57
N LEU A 122 12.04 -5.97 14.03
CA LEU A 122 13.45 -6.29 14.26
C LEU A 122 13.92 -5.76 15.62
N ASP A 123 13.42 -4.58 16.02
CA ASP A 123 13.75 -3.96 17.30
C ASP A 123 12.86 -4.45 18.46
N PHE A 124 11.64 -4.92 18.18
CA PHE A 124 10.69 -5.42 19.18
C PHE A 124 10.43 -6.92 19.04
N SER A 125 10.75 -7.68 20.09
CA SER A 125 10.65 -9.14 20.06
C SER A 125 9.21 -9.67 19.99
N ASN A 126 8.23 -8.90 20.48
CA ASN A 126 6.86 -9.40 20.74
C ASN A 126 5.76 -8.74 19.89
N PHE A 127 6.05 -7.63 19.23
CA PHE A 127 5.08 -6.83 18.51
C PHE A 127 5.73 -6.05 17.37
N TYR A 128 4.91 -5.40 16.55
CA TYR A 128 5.35 -4.41 15.57
C TYR A 128 4.41 -3.21 15.57
N LEU A 129 4.88 -2.09 14.99
CA LEU A 129 4.10 -0.87 14.83
C LEU A 129 3.47 -0.83 13.43
N ASP A 130 2.20 -0.47 13.38
CA ASP A 130 1.37 -0.44 12.18
C ASP A 130 0.75 0.95 12.03
N ILE A 131 1.34 1.80 11.19
CA ILE A 131 0.70 3.05 10.81
C ILE A 131 -0.38 2.74 9.79
N ARG A 132 -1.60 3.11 10.13
CA ARG A 132 -2.76 3.00 9.27
C ARG A 132 -3.16 4.41 8.85
N GLY A 133 -3.72 4.54 7.66
CA GLY A 133 -4.18 5.84 7.19
C GLY A 133 -5.39 5.71 6.29
N GLY A 134 -6.12 6.82 6.18
CA GLY A 134 -7.31 6.91 5.36
C GLY A 134 -6.98 7.07 3.89
N SER A 135 -6.71 5.97 3.20
CA SER A 135 -6.73 5.98 1.73
C SER A 135 -8.18 5.88 1.23
N ASP A 136 -8.49 6.61 0.16
CA ASP A 136 -9.80 6.63 -0.50
C ASP A 136 -10.24 5.26 -1.07
N ALA A 137 -9.32 4.29 -1.13
CA ALA A 137 -9.44 3.02 -1.85
C ALA A 137 -9.70 1.77 -0.98
N GLY A 138 -9.96 1.88 0.34
CA GLY A 138 -10.18 0.66 1.17
C GLY A 138 -10.60 0.86 2.63
N LEU A 139 -10.47 -0.21 3.44
CA LEU A 139 -10.91 -0.37 4.85
C LEU A 139 -10.41 0.69 5.85
N GLY A 140 -9.55 1.62 5.43
CA GLY A 140 -9.06 2.78 6.21
C GLY A 140 -9.92 4.04 6.07
N ARG A 141 -11.04 4.01 5.34
CA ARG A 141 -11.94 5.16 5.09
C ARG A 141 -12.32 5.99 6.32
N ASN A 142 -12.22 5.43 7.53
CA ASN A 142 -12.60 6.09 8.78
C ASN A 142 -11.42 6.37 9.73
N GLU A 143 -10.17 6.09 9.35
CA GLU A 143 -9.02 6.47 10.18
C GLU A 143 -8.66 7.95 9.95
N HIS A 144 -9.57 8.80 10.44
CA HIS A 144 -9.39 10.23 10.59
C HIS A 144 -8.75 10.52 11.95
N GLY A 145 -7.89 11.54 12.02
CA GLY A 145 -7.43 12.09 13.31
C GLY A 145 -5.95 12.45 13.35
N LEU A 146 -5.45 12.65 14.57
CA LEU A 146 -4.04 12.95 14.82
C LEU A 146 -3.13 11.77 14.40
N PRO A 147 -1.87 12.05 14.01
CA PRO A 147 -0.91 11.01 13.65
C PRO A 147 -0.79 9.92 14.71
N HIS A 148 -0.95 8.66 14.30
CA HIS A 148 -0.90 7.51 15.20
C HIS A 148 -0.47 6.21 14.53
N PHE A 149 -0.03 5.26 15.36
CA PHE A 149 0.19 3.87 14.98
C PHE A 149 -0.55 2.93 15.92
N HIS A 150 -0.82 1.73 15.40
CA HIS A 150 -1.31 0.59 16.15
C HIS A 150 -0.16 -0.32 16.56
N ILE A 151 -0.29 -0.97 17.71
CA ILE A 151 0.68 -1.93 18.23
C ILE A 151 0.08 -3.32 18.04
N ILE A 152 0.72 -4.14 17.21
CA ILE A 152 0.19 -5.44 16.83
C ILE A 152 1.11 -6.53 17.36
N LEU A 153 0.57 -7.47 18.14
CA LEU A 153 1.34 -8.62 18.61
C LEU A 153 1.78 -9.51 17.45
N ASN A 154 3.03 -9.95 17.48
CA ASN A 154 3.56 -10.93 16.52
C ASN A 154 2.75 -12.23 16.58
N ALA A 155 2.50 -12.72 17.80
CA ALA A 155 1.64 -13.87 18.05
C ALA A 155 0.16 -13.50 17.89
N GLY A 156 -0.54 -14.20 16.99
CA GLY A 156 -1.99 -14.04 16.79
C GLY A 156 -2.43 -12.75 16.11
N ARG A 157 -1.51 -11.83 15.77
CA ARG A 157 -1.78 -10.56 15.05
C ARG A 157 -2.85 -9.70 15.72
N LYS A 158 -2.94 -9.77 17.04
CA LYS A 158 -3.91 -9.01 17.82
C LYS A 158 -3.45 -7.56 17.94
N ASP A 159 -4.34 -6.63 17.63
CA ASP A 159 -4.18 -5.21 17.93
C ASP A 159 -4.34 -4.98 19.44
N ILE A 160 -3.30 -4.45 20.09
CA ILE A 160 -3.25 -4.27 21.55
C ILE A 160 -3.15 -2.80 21.99
N GLY A 161 -3.19 -1.86 21.04
CA GLY A 161 -3.12 -0.47 21.42
C GLY A 161 -2.91 0.48 20.26
N LYS A 162 -3.24 1.73 20.54
CA LYS A 162 -3.06 2.87 19.65
C LYS A 162 -2.18 3.90 20.38
N VAL A 163 -1.26 4.49 19.64
CA VAL A 163 -0.33 5.49 20.16
C VAL A 163 -0.27 6.66 19.19
N TYR A 164 -0.52 7.85 19.70
CA TYR A 164 -0.39 9.08 18.94
C TYR A 164 1.04 9.60 19.05
N PHE A 165 1.53 10.17 17.96
CA PHE A 165 2.89 10.71 17.89
C PHE A 165 2.89 12.15 17.40
N PRO A 166 3.85 12.96 17.87
CA PRO A 166 4.02 14.35 17.44
C PRO A 166 4.66 14.42 16.05
N THR A 167 4.69 15.61 15.45
CA THR A 167 5.67 15.89 14.39
C THR A 167 7.07 16.07 14.99
N VAL A 168 8.12 15.94 14.18
CA VAL A 168 9.50 16.29 14.59
C VAL A 168 9.58 17.73 15.11
N GLU A 169 8.86 18.66 14.48
CA GLU A 169 8.82 20.06 14.90
C GLU A 169 8.12 20.22 16.26
N GLU A 170 6.97 19.58 16.47
CA GLU A 170 6.25 19.61 17.74
C GLU A 170 7.11 19.07 18.88
N TYR A 171 7.84 17.97 18.66
CA TYR A 171 8.76 17.42 19.65
C TYR A 171 9.88 18.41 19.98
N LYS A 172 10.55 18.98 18.96
CA LYS A 172 11.68 19.91 19.17
C LYS A 172 11.27 21.23 19.81
N SER A 173 10.09 21.75 19.49
CA SER A 173 9.63 23.08 19.93
C SER A 173 8.90 23.06 21.27
N THR A 174 8.12 22.01 21.55
CA THR A 174 7.24 21.95 22.73
C THR A 174 7.56 20.80 23.68
N GLY A 175 8.45 19.88 23.31
CA GLY A 175 8.72 18.67 24.08
C GLY A 175 7.55 17.69 24.08
N LYS A 176 6.60 17.82 23.15
CA LYS A 176 5.44 16.92 23.03
C LYS A 176 5.90 15.50 22.74
N GLU A 177 5.52 14.54 23.58
CA GLU A 177 5.90 13.12 23.45
C GLU A 177 4.76 12.24 22.92
N LEU A 178 4.99 10.92 22.89
CA LEU A 178 3.99 9.91 22.52
C LEU A 178 2.84 9.85 23.52
N VAL A 179 1.61 9.69 23.01
CA VAL A 179 0.40 9.51 23.83
C VAL A 179 -0.17 8.12 23.64
N PHE A 180 -0.06 7.27 24.66
CA PHE A 180 -0.55 5.89 24.64
C PHE A 180 -2.01 5.83 25.08
N SER A 181 -2.93 5.44 24.19
CA SER A 181 -4.36 5.36 24.51
C SER A 181 -4.79 4.00 25.08
N SER A 182 -3.87 3.05 25.26
CA SER A 182 -4.16 1.72 25.82
C SER A 182 -3.37 1.40 27.09
N THR A 183 -3.88 0.43 27.86
CA THR A 183 -3.21 -0.23 29.00
C THR A 183 -2.12 -1.18 28.51
N LEU A 184 -1.11 -0.61 27.84
CA LEU A 184 0.07 -1.33 27.41
C LEU A 184 1.01 -1.60 28.61
N LYS A 185 1.69 -2.75 28.61
CA LYS A 185 2.71 -3.06 29.62
C LYS A 185 3.81 -1.99 29.59
N ARG A 186 4.27 -1.55 30.77
CA ARG A 186 5.31 -0.51 30.92
C ARG A 186 6.57 -0.80 30.10
N LYS A 187 7.01 -2.07 30.05
CA LYS A 187 8.15 -2.51 29.25
C LYS A 187 8.01 -2.13 27.77
N TYR A 188 6.86 -2.40 27.16
CA TYR A 188 6.61 -2.08 25.76
C TYR A 188 6.53 -0.58 25.51
N LYS A 189 5.97 0.19 26.46
CA LYS A 189 5.95 1.66 26.36
C LYS A 189 7.36 2.24 26.29
N ASN A 190 8.25 1.76 27.16
CA ASN A 190 9.65 2.19 27.18
C ASN A 190 10.38 1.80 25.88
N GLU A 191 10.25 0.55 25.43
CA GLU A 191 10.84 0.10 24.16
C GLU A 191 10.42 1.00 22.98
N ILE A 192 9.12 1.34 22.91
CA ILE A 192 8.58 2.19 21.86
C ILE A 192 9.09 3.63 21.96
N LEU A 193 9.14 4.20 23.17
CA LEU A 193 9.67 5.55 23.41
C LEU A 193 11.14 5.65 22.98
N ASP A 194 11.97 4.73 23.47
CA ASP A 194 13.40 4.69 23.18
C ASP A 194 13.66 4.55 21.69
N TRP A 195 12.90 3.67 21.01
CA TRP A 195 13.02 3.47 19.57
C TRP A 195 12.59 4.70 18.78
N THR A 196 11.47 5.33 19.14
CA THR A 196 10.89 6.45 18.37
C THR A 196 11.83 7.66 18.33
N PHE A 197 12.44 7.98 19.46
CA PHE A 197 13.29 9.17 19.60
C PHE A 197 14.80 8.89 19.41
N LYS A 198 15.16 7.65 19.04
CA LYS A 198 16.56 7.27 18.77
C LYS A 198 17.13 7.99 17.54
N ASN A 199 18.45 7.98 17.44
CA ASN A 199 19.19 8.34 16.22
C ASN A 199 18.81 9.72 15.64
N ASP A 200 18.74 10.75 16.49
CA ASP A 200 18.34 12.10 16.10
C ASP A 200 16.96 12.14 15.41
N LEU A 201 15.98 11.45 16.02
CA LEU A 201 14.58 11.45 15.59
C LEU A 201 14.31 10.87 14.20
N LYS A 202 15.24 10.10 13.63
CA LYS A 202 15.07 9.46 12.32
C LYS A 202 13.81 8.59 12.25
N ASN A 203 13.49 7.87 13.32
CA ASN A 203 12.32 7.00 13.37
C ASN A 203 11.02 7.81 13.47
N LEU A 204 11.03 8.90 14.25
CA LEU A 204 9.90 9.84 14.30
C LEU A 204 9.65 10.49 12.94
N GLN A 205 10.70 10.96 12.25
CA GLN A 205 10.59 11.53 10.91
C GLN A 205 9.99 10.51 9.94
N LEU A 206 10.49 9.28 9.96
CA LEU A 206 9.96 8.19 9.14
C LEU A 206 8.46 7.97 9.40
N MET A 207 8.03 7.98 10.65
CA MET A 207 6.63 7.82 11.00
C MET A 207 5.76 9.00 10.53
N ASN A 208 6.27 10.24 10.64
CA ASN A 208 5.58 11.42 10.10
C ASN A 208 5.42 11.32 8.58
N ASP A 209 6.49 10.97 7.86
CA ASP A 209 6.47 10.82 6.41
C ASP A 209 5.45 9.74 5.99
N VAL A 210 5.42 8.59 6.66
CA VAL A 210 4.42 7.53 6.41
C VAL A 210 3.00 8.05 6.65
N TRP A 211 2.77 8.73 7.76
CA TRP A 211 1.43 9.22 8.11
C TRP A 211 0.91 10.24 7.12
N GLU A 212 1.73 11.25 6.78
CA GLU A 212 1.39 12.27 5.80
C GLU A 212 1.04 11.62 4.48
N LEU A 213 1.92 10.72 4.01
CA LEU A 213 1.75 9.97 2.79
C LEU A 213 0.41 9.21 2.72
N MET A 214 0.08 8.45 3.78
CA MET A 214 -1.17 7.69 3.82
C MET A 214 -2.43 8.56 3.91
N ASN A 215 -2.29 9.83 4.29
CA ASN A 215 -3.39 10.77 4.48
C ASN A 215 -3.40 11.93 3.46
N GLN A 216 -2.57 11.89 2.41
CA GLN A 216 -2.51 12.92 1.36
C GLN A 216 -3.87 13.15 0.67
N GLY A 217 -4.67 12.09 0.47
CA GLY A 217 -6.02 12.19 -0.09
C GLY A 217 -6.99 13.00 0.79
N ASN A 218 -6.85 12.89 2.11
CA ASN A 218 -7.66 13.62 3.09
C ASN A 218 -7.26 15.10 3.17
N GLN A 219 -5.97 15.43 3.07
CA GLN A 219 -5.49 16.81 3.12
C GLN A 219 -5.96 17.64 1.91
N LYS A 220 -6.07 17.04 0.72
CA LYS A 220 -6.60 17.71 -0.48
C LYS A 220 -8.09 18.10 -0.38
N ARG A 221 -8.89 17.42 0.46
CA ARG A 221 -10.32 17.72 0.65
C ARG A 221 -10.59 18.83 1.67
N MET A 222 -9.64 19.18 2.53
CA MET A 222 -9.79 20.27 3.51
C MET A 222 -9.51 21.67 2.93
N ILE A 223 -9.05 21.76 1.68
CA ILE A 223 -8.79 23.03 0.97
C ILE A 223 -9.91 23.33 -0.04
N LYS A 224 -11.17 22.98 0.28
CA LYS A 224 -12.35 23.37 -0.49
C LYS A 224 -13.37 24.06 0.40
#